data_AF-W6JW15-F1
#
_entry.id   AF-W6JW15-F1
#
_cell.length_a   1.000
_cell.length_b   1.000
_cell.length_c   1.000
_cell.angle_alpha   90.00
_cell.angle_beta   90.00
_cell.angle_gamma   90.00
#
_symmetry.space_group_name_H-M   'P 1'
#
loop_
_entity.id
_entity.type
_entity.pdbx_description
1 polymer ?
#
loop_
_entity_poly.entity_id
_entity_poly.type
_entity_poly.pdbx_seq_one_letter_code
_entity_poly.pdbx_strand_id
1 'polypeptide(L)'
;MMGYNHVSCGLLAGIATLPIAPGTGPPAQAAWVIALGGASLIPDLDTSGSTAARMWGPITRTIGAAIGTLAHGHRQGTHDAVLAPAAFAGAALLASLHPITAA
;
A
#
# COMPACT_ATOMS: atom_id res chain seq x y z
N MET A 1 -12.91 -8.22 2.45
CA MET A 1 -12.00 -8.68 3.52
C MET A 1 -11.21 -9.87 2.99
N MET A 2 -9.96 -9.61 2.59
CA MET A 2 -9.09 -10.62 1.95
C MET A 2 -7.66 -10.59 2.52
N GLY A 3 -7.46 -10.09 3.75
CA GLY A 3 -6.15 -9.77 4.33
C GLY A 3 -4.98 -10.67 3.94
N TYR A 4 -5.07 -11.98 4.19
CA TYR A 4 -4.02 -12.93 3.81
C TYR A 4 -3.78 -12.99 2.29
N ASN A 5 -4.85 -12.99 1.49
CA ASN A 5 -4.75 -13.03 0.03
C ASN A 5 -4.21 -11.69 -0.51
N HIS A 6 -4.70 -10.55 0.00
CA HIS A 6 -4.21 -9.22 -0.36
C HIS A 6 -2.72 -9.07 -0.07
N VAL A 7 -2.26 -9.36 1.14
CA VAL A 7 -0.84 -9.21 1.49
C VAL A 7 0.02 -10.16 0.67
N SER A 8 -0.41 -11.41 0.45
CA SER A 8 0.34 -12.38 -0.34
C SER A 8 0.45 -11.94 -1.81
N CYS A 9 -0.64 -11.48 -2.42
CA CYS A 9 -0.63 -10.94 -3.78
C CYS A 9 0.23 -9.67 -3.88
N GLY A 10 0.17 -8.78 -2.90
CA GLY A 10 0.99 -7.56 -2.85
C GLY A 10 2.48 -7.84 -2.74
N LEU A 11 2.87 -8.80 -1.89
CA LEU A 11 4.26 -9.26 -1.78
C LEU A 11 4.76 -9.87 -3.08
N LEU A 12 3.95 -10.73 -3.73
CA LEU A 12 4.29 -11.31 -5.04
C LEU A 12 4.41 -10.24 -6.13
N ALA A 13 3.50 -9.26 -6.15
CA ALA A 13 3.60 -8.12 -7.06
C ALA A 13 4.88 -7.30 -6.78
N GLY A 14 5.25 -7.13 -5.50
CA GLY A 14 6.51 -6.54 -5.09
C GLY A 14 7.73 -7.24 -5.68
N ILE A 15 7.78 -8.57 -5.56
CA ILE A 15 8.87 -9.38 -6.12
C ILE A 15 8.89 -9.25 -7.65
N ALA A 16 7.73 -9.37 -8.30
CA ALA A 16 7.60 -9.30 -9.75
C ALA A 16 8.01 -7.93 -10.33
N THR A 17 7.93 -6.86 -9.54
CA THR A 17 8.24 -5.49 -9.96
C THR A 17 9.63 -5.01 -9.51
N LEU A 18 10.44 -5.85 -8.86
CA LEU A 18 11.82 -5.51 -8.48
C LEU A 18 12.68 -4.94 -9.63
N PRO A 19 12.59 -5.42 -10.89
CA PRO A 19 13.39 -4.87 -11.99
C PRO A 19 13.14 -3.39 -12.29
N ILE A 20 11.99 -2.84 -11.85
CA ILE A 20 11.61 -1.44 -12.04
C ILE A 20 11.53 -0.67 -10.71
N ALA A 21 11.98 -1.28 -9.59
CA ALA A 21 12.01 -0.61 -8.31
C ALA A 21 13.06 0.54 -8.31
N PRO A 22 12.77 1.68 -7.67
CA PRO A 22 13.63 2.86 -7.75
C PRO A 22 14.95 2.74 -6.97
N GLY A 23 15.06 1.79 -6.04
CA GLY A 23 16.24 1.58 -5.21
C GLY A 23 16.96 0.26 -5.51
N THR A 24 18.28 0.27 -5.40
CA THR A 24 19.13 -0.92 -5.64
C THR A 24 19.66 -1.51 -4.33
N GLY A 25 19.96 -2.82 -4.36
CA GLY A 25 20.52 -3.54 -3.21
C GLY A 25 19.47 -4.20 -2.29
N PRO A 26 19.88 -5.19 -1.47
CA PRO A 26 18.94 -6.01 -0.70
C PRO A 26 18.00 -5.23 0.24
N PRO A 27 18.45 -4.19 0.98
CA PRO A 27 17.56 -3.44 1.86
C PRO A 27 16.46 -2.68 1.09
N ALA A 28 16.82 -2.02 -0.01
CA ALA A 28 15.86 -1.28 -0.84
C ALA A 28 14.85 -2.21 -1.51
N GLN A 29 15.31 -3.37 -1.99
CA GLN A 29 14.44 -4.40 -2.57
C GLN A 29 13.48 -4.99 -1.53
N ALA A 30 13.95 -5.26 -0.31
CA ALA A 30 13.08 -5.71 0.79
C ALA A 30 12.03 -4.66 1.15
N ALA A 31 12.44 -3.39 1.25
CA ALA A 31 11.52 -2.28 1.51
C ALA A 31 10.46 -2.16 0.41
N TRP A 32 10.84 -2.30 -0.85
CA TRP A 32 9.91 -2.30 -2.00
C TRP A 32 8.86 -3.41 -1.89
N VAL A 33 9.29 -4.64 -1.65
CA VAL A 33 8.39 -5.80 -1.52
C VAL A 33 7.42 -5.63 -0.35
N ILE A 34 7.93 -5.20 0.82
CA ILE A 34 7.11 -4.96 2.01
C ILE A 34 6.13 -3.80 1.77
N ALA A 35 6.56 -2.73 1.10
CA ALA A 35 5.70 -1.59 0.80
C ALA A 35 4.51 -1.98 -0.08
N LEU A 36 4.74 -2.79 -1.13
CA LEU A 36 3.64 -3.29 -1.98
C LEU A 36 2.75 -4.30 -1.27
N GLY A 37 3.30 -5.15 -0.40
CA GLY A 37 2.52 -6.03 0.48
C GLY A 37 1.64 -5.26 1.48
N GLY A 38 2.14 -4.15 2.01
CA GLY A 38 1.37 -3.26 2.90
C GLY A 38 0.32 -2.46 2.14
N ALA A 39 0.66 -1.92 0.97
CA ALA A 39 -0.26 -1.13 0.14
C ALA A 39 -1.47 -1.94 -0.33
N SER A 40 -1.31 -3.24 -0.58
CA SER A 40 -2.43 -4.12 -0.94
C SER A 40 -3.45 -4.34 0.20
N LEU A 41 -3.13 -3.95 1.44
CA LEU A 41 -4.06 -3.97 2.58
C LEU A 41 -4.88 -2.67 2.73
N ILE A 42 -4.57 -1.61 1.98
CA ILE A 42 -5.34 -0.35 1.96
C ILE A 42 -6.84 -0.60 1.69
N PRO A 43 -7.25 -1.47 0.75
CA PRO A 43 -8.66 -1.77 0.51
C PRO A 43 -9.32 -2.58 1.65
N ASP A 44 -8.54 -3.24 2.51
CA ASP A 44 -9.09 -3.83 3.74
C ASP A 44 -9.21 -2.76 4.84
N LEU A 45 -8.32 -1.76 4.91
CA LEU A 45 -8.39 -0.66 5.90
C LEU A 45 -9.61 0.24 5.71
N ASP A 46 -10.04 0.49 4.48
CA ASP A 46 -11.23 1.31 4.19
C ASP A 46 -12.56 0.64 4.62
N THR A 47 -12.50 -0.65 4.99
CA THR A 47 -13.64 -1.43 5.43
C THR A 47 -13.67 -1.46 6.96
N SER A 48 -14.55 -0.67 7.59
CA SER A 48 -14.63 -0.55 9.06
C SER A 48 -14.79 -1.88 9.82
N GLY A 49 -15.34 -2.91 9.14
CA GLY A 49 -15.50 -4.26 9.65
C GLY A 49 -14.31 -5.20 9.45
N SER A 50 -13.18 -4.75 8.87
CA SER A 50 -12.05 -5.64 8.61
C SER A 50 -11.14 -5.86 9.82
N THR A 51 -10.38 -6.96 9.79
CA THR A 51 -9.32 -7.20 10.78
C THR A 51 -8.28 -6.09 10.74
N ALA A 52 -7.85 -5.66 9.54
CA ALA A 52 -6.89 -4.57 9.37
C ALA A 52 -7.41 -3.26 9.99
N ALA A 53 -8.67 -2.89 9.73
CA ALA A 53 -9.28 -1.67 10.25
C ALA A 53 -9.42 -1.67 11.78
N ARG A 54 -9.56 -2.85 12.41
CA ARG A 54 -9.72 -2.97 13.87
C ARG A 54 -8.43 -3.29 14.62
N MET A 55 -7.37 -3.67 13.92
CA MET A 55 -6.17 -4.29 14.50
C MET A 55 -5.58 -3.46 15.65
N TRP A 56 -5.49 -2.13 15.49
CA TRP A 56 -4.95 -1.23 16.50
C TRP A 56 -5.99 -0.24 17.04
N GLY A 57 -7.26 -0.66 17.07
CA GLY A 57 -8.34 0.12 17.63
C GLY A 57 -8.49 1.49 16.95
N PRO A 58 -8.45 2.62 17.68
CA PRO A 58 -8.64 3.94 17.11
C PRO A 58 -7.66 4.29 15.98
N ILE A 59 -6.41 3.82 16.04
CA ILE A 59 -5.37 4.18 15.08
C ILE A 59 -5.77 3.74 13.66
N THR A 60 -6.01 2.44 13.49
CA THR A 60 -6.38 1.87 12.19
C THR A 60 -7.78 2.29 11.75
N ARG A 61 -8.69 2.59 12.70
CA ARG A 61 -10.02 3.13 12.39
C ARG A 61 -9.96 4.54 11.82
N THR A 62 -9.16 5.42 12.41
CA THR A 62 -8.99 6.80 11.93
C THR A 62 -8.30 6.81 10.57
N ILE A 63 -7.25 6.01 10.39
CA ILE A 63 -6.59 5.84 9.08
C ILE A 63 -7.58 5.30 8.04
N GLY A 64 -8.34 4.26 8.39
CA GLY A 64 -9.37 3.69 7.50
C GLY A 64 -10.46 4.68 7.12
N ALA A 65 -10.91 5.52 8.05
CA ALA A 65 -11.87 6.58 7.77
C ALA A 65 -11.30 7.63 6.79
N ALA A 66 -10.06 8.07 7.00
CA ALA A 66 -9.40 9.01 6.11
C ALA A 66 -9.22 8.43 4.69
N ILE A 67 -8.78 7.18 4.58
CA ILE A 67 -8.67 6.46 3.30
C ILE A 67 -10.05 6.35 2.65
N GLY A 68 -11.08 5.97 3.41
CA GLY A 68 -12.45 5.91 2.91
C GLY A 68 -12.94 7.25 2.37
N THR A 69 -12.66 8.36 3.03
CA THR A 69 -13.01 9.70 2.52
C THR A 69 -12.24 10.05 1.24
N LEU A 70 -10.92 9.85 1.22
CA LEU A 70 -10.07 10.17 0.07
C LEU A 70 -10.37 9.30 -1.15
N ALA A 71 -10.68 8.03 -0.92
CA ALA A 71 -10.98 7.06 -1.96
C ALA A 71 -12.45 7.10 -2.41
N HIS A 72 -13.29 8.00 -1.86
CA HIS A 72 -14.73 8.10 -2.13
C HIS A 72 -15.55 6.86 -1.70
N GLY A 73 -15.14 6.20 -0.62
CA GLY A 73 -15.88 5.11 0.03
C GLY A 73 -15.36 3.71 -0.31
N HIS A 74 -16.01 2.71 0.27
CA HIS A 74 -15.63 1.30 0.16
C HIS A 74 -15.83 0.82 -1.29
N ARG A 75 -14.73 0.42 -1.96
CA ARG A 75 -14.65 -0.10 -3.35
C ARG A 75 -14.49 0.90 -4.50
N GLN A 76 -14.30 2.18 -4.21
CA GLN A 76 -14.00 3.17 -5.24
C GLN A 76 -12.47 3.22 -5.44
N GLY A 77 -11.81 4.33 -5.09
CA GLY A 77 -10.41 4.58 -5.42
C GLY A 77 -9.40 3.54 -4.92
N THR A 78 -9.71 2.80 -3.85
CA THR A 78 -8.83 1.72 -3.34
C THR A 78 -8.85 0.46 -4.19
N HIS A 79 -9.90 0.23 -4.97
CA HIS A 79 -10.07 -0.93 -5.84
C HIS A 79 -9.93 -0.56 -7.33
N ASP A 80 -9.68 0.71 -7.63
CA ASP A 80 -9.47 1.17 -9.00
C ASP A 80 -8.10 0.68 -9.52
N ALA A 81 -8.14 -0.04 -10.63
CA ALA A 81 -6.97 -0.69 -11.24
C ALA A 81 -5.93 0.29 -11.81
N VAL A 82 -6.26 1.59 -11.89
CA VAL A 82 -5.38 2.64 -12.40
C VAL A 82 -5.00 3.60 -11.28
N LEU A 83 -5.98 4.13 -10.55
CA LEU A 83 -5.75 5.15 -9.53
C LEU A 83 -4.90 4.61 -8.37
N ALA A 84 -5.16 3.39 -7.88
CA ALA A 84 -4.40 2.85 -6.75
C ALA A 84 -2.93 2.58 -7.13
N PRO A 85 -2.61 1.91 -8.26
CA PRO A 85 -1.23 1.77 -8.71
C PRO A 85 -0.55 3.11 -9.01
N ALA A 86 -1.25 4.06 -9.63
CA ALA A 86 -0.70 5.39 -9.93
C ALA A 86 -0.38 6.18 -8.66
N ALA A 87 -1.26 6.14 -7.66
CA ALA A 87 -1.04 6.80 -6.37
C ALA A 87 0.18 6.19 -5.65
N PHE A 88 0.31 4.86 -5.65
CA PHE A 88 1.48 4.20 -5.07
C PHE A 88 2.77 4.52 -5.84
N ALA A 89 2.74 4.48 -7.17
CA ALA A 89 3.88 4.85 -8.00
C ALA A 89 4.31 6.30 -7.79
N GLY A 90 3.35 7.23 -7.65
CA GLY A 90 3.60 8.62 -7.30
C GLY A 90 4.25 8.77 -5.92
N ALA A 91 3.78 8.04 -4.91
CA ALA A 91 4.40 8.02 -3.59
C ALA A 91 5.83 7.44 -3.62
N ALA A 92 6.06 6.36 -4.38
CA ALA A 92 7.38 5.78 -4.57
C ALA A 92 8.34 6.73 -5.28
N LEU A 93 7.87 7.47 -6.30
CA LEU A 93 8.64 8.49 -6.99
C LEU A 93 8.99 9.66 -6.06
N LEU A 94 8.02 10.17 -5.30
CA LEU A 94 8.28 11.23 -4.33
C LEU A 94 9.29 10.78 -3.26
N ALA A 95 9.20 9.53 -2.81
CA ALA A 95 10.17 8.95 -1.91
C ALA A 95 11.55 8.82 -2.57
N SER A 96 11.66 8.44 -3.84
CA SER A 96 12.96 8.35 -4.52
C SER A 96 13.64 9.71 -4.73
N LEU A 97 12.88 10.81 -4.65
CA LEU A 97 13.42 12.17 -4.72
C LEU A 97 13.85 12.72 -3.35
N HIS A 98 13.55 12.02 -2.25
CA HIS A 98 13.84 12.50 -0.92
C HIS A 98 15.33 12.26 -0.54
N PRO A 99 16.04 13.24 0.06
CA PRO A 99 17.49 13.12 0.31
C PRO A 99 17.91 11.91 1.17
N ILE A 100 17.03 11.46 2.08
CA ILE A 100 17.30 10.29 2.95
C ILE A 100 17.34 8.99 2.14
N THR A 101 16.60 8.90 1.06
CA THR A 101 16.40 7.70 0.22
C THR A 101 17.16 7.79 -1.11
N ALA A 102 17.62 8.98 -1.48
CA ALA A 102 18.45 9.22 -2.67
C ALA A 102 19.96 9.13 -2.40
N ALA A 103 20.38 9.04 -1.14
CA ALA A 103 21.77 8.89 -0.71
C ALA A 103 22.16 7.41 -0.54
#